data_AF-A0A1M6YGI8-F1
#
_entry.id   AF-A0A1M6YGI8-F1
#
_cell.length_a   1.000
_cell.length_b   1.000
_cell.length_c   1.000
_cell.angle_alpha   90.00
_cell.angle_beta   90.00
_cell.angle_gamma   90.00
#
_symmetry.space_group_name_H-M   'P 1'
#
loop_
_entity.id
_entity.type
_entity.pdbx_description
1 polymer ?
#
loop_
_entity_poly.entity_id
_entity_poly.type
_entity_poly.pdbx_seq_one_letter_code
_entity_poly.pdbx_strand_id
1 'polypeptide(L)'
;MSLTDDHFARKIAAQSKAWEETSDAPKKERSHEAAAPKMGICDKCKKEALLRSYRFRETSVSNGAASFGTVTKHLCEDCAPKSRAQKDAEVPKLNNKQIRNLMRSAKKGLL
;
A
#
# COMPACT_ATOMS: atom_id res chain seq x y z
N MET A 1 -31.34 -33.93 29.10
CA MET A 1 -30.37 -32.88 28.73
C MET A 1 -29.66 -33.36 27.48
N SER A 2 -29.77 -32.60 26.39
CA SER A 2 -29.40 -33.07 25.06
C SER A 2 -27.90 -32.91 24.83
N LEU A 3 -27.23 -33.92 24.27
CA LEU A 3 -25.79 -33.94 23.97
C LEU A 3 -25.32 -32.76 23.08
N THR A 4 -26.26 -32.11 22.41
CA THR A 4 -26.04 -30.95 21.55
C THR A 4 -25.82 -29.66 22.34
N ASP A 5 -26.44 -29.52 23.53
CA ASP A 5 -26.35 -28.31 24.36
C ASP A 5 -24.93 -28.17 24.95
N ASP A 6 -24.33 -29.28 25.37
CA ASP A 6 -22.97 -29.32 25.92
C ASP A 6 -21.91 -28.98 24.86
N HIS A 7 -22.10 -29.43 23.61
CA HIS A 7 -21.18 -29.13 22.53
C HIS A 7 -21.26 -27.66 22.12
N PHE A 8 -22.47 -27.07 22.14
CA PHE A 8 -22.67 -25.66 21.85
C PHE A 8 -22.06 -24.76 22.94
N ALA A 9 -22.29 -25.10 24.22
CA ALA A 9 -21.71 -24.39 25.36
C ALA A 9 -20.17 -24.45 25.34
N ARG A 10 -19.58 -25.61 25.02
CA ARG A 10 -18.12 -25.76 24.88
C ARG A 10 -17.55 -24.90 23.76
N LYS A 11 -18.27 -24.77 22.64
CA LYS A 11 -17.82 -23.96 21.50
C LYS A 11 -17.84 -22.47 21.83
N ILE A 12 -18.87 -22.00 22.53
CA ILE A 12 -18.96 -20.61 23.00
C ILE A 12 -17.86 -20.31 24.02
N ALA A 13 -17.65 -21.21 24.99
CA ALA A 13 -16.60 -21.05 26.00
C ALA A 13 -15.18 -21.04 25.40
N ALA A 14 -14.93 -21.87 24.37
CA ALA A 14 -13.67 -21.86 23.65
C ALA A 14 -13.47 -20.56 22.86
N GLN A 15 -14.54 -20.03 22.27
CA GLN A 15 -14.49 -18.75 21.57
C GLN A 15 -14.26 -17.58 22.53
N SER A 16 -14.99 -17.47 23.64
CA SER A 16 -14.80 -16.37 24.59
C SER A 16 -13.38 -16.33 25.15
N LYS A 17 -12.81 -17.50 25.46
CA LYS A 17 -11.44 -17.62 25.95
C LYS A 17 -10.39 -17.19 24.91
N ALA A 18 -10.60 -17.55 23.64
CA ALA A 18 -9.71 -17.11 22.56
C ALA A 18 -9.76 -15.58 22.35
N TRP A 19 -10.94 -14.97 22.54
CA TRP A 19 -11.08 -13.51 22.44
C TRP A 19 -10.35 -12.79 23.57
N GLU A 20 -10.47 -13.26 24.81
CA GLU A 20 -9.75 -12.72 25.98
C GLU A 20 -8.22 -12.83 25.81
N GLU A 21 -7.72 -13.97 25.34
CA GLU A 21 -6.27 -14.16 25.09
C GLU A 21 -5.73 -13.23 23.98
N THR A 22 -6.58 -12.80 23.03
CA THR A 22 -6.17 -11.88 21.96
C THR A 22 -6.34 -10.41 22.30
N SER A 23 -7.23 -10.04 23.24
CA SER A 23 -7.44 -8.66 23.65
C SER A 23 -6.34 -8.13 24.58
N ASP A 24 -5.75 -9.00 25.40
CA ASP A 24 -4.71 -8.64 26.36
C ASP A 24 -3.29 -8.68 25.79
N ALA A 25 -3.13 -9.15 24.55
CA ALA A 25 -1.86 -9.05 23.86
C ALA A 25 -1.58 -7.56 23.53
N PRO A 26 -0.52 -6.94 24.08
CA PRO A 26 -0.16 -5.59 23.67
C PRO A 26 0.11 -5.64 22.17
N LYS A 27 -0.63 -4.82 21.40
CA LYS A 27 -0.34 -4.58 19.98
C LYS A 27 1.12 -4.18 19.90
N LYS A 28 2.01 -5.13 19.60
CA LYS A 28 3.41 -4.83 19.28
C LYS A 28 3.35 -3.93 18.06
N GLU A 29 3.54 -2.64 18.28
CA GLU A 29 3.84 -1.68 17.24
C GLU A 29 5.12 -2.15 16.55
N ARG A 30 4.95 -2.96 15.50
CA ARG A 30 6.05 -3.34 14.64
C ARG A 30 6.41 -2.10 13.84
N SER A 31 7.29 -1.27 14.39
CA SER A 31 8.07 -0.33 13.60
C SER A 31 8.83 -1.16 12.57
N HIS A 32 8.29 -1.22 11.35
CA HIS A 32 9.02 -1.82 10.23
C HIS A 32 10.21 -0.92 9.94
N GLU A 33 11.35 -1.19 10.57
CA GLU A 33 12.61 -0.58 10.23
C GLU A 33 12.92 -0.89 8.77
N ALA A 34 13.15 0.16 7.99
CA ALA A 34 13.43 -0.02 6.58
C ALA A 34 14.79 -0.68 6.42
N ALA A 35 14.84 -1.75 5.63
CA ALA A 35 16.05 -2.51 5.37
C ALA A 35 17.21 -1.59 4.96
N ALA A 36 18.38 -1.81 5.57
CA ALA A 36 19.60 -1.05 5.28
C ALA A 36 19.96 -1.15 3.78
N PRO A 37 20.37 -0.03 3.15
CA PRO A 37 20.71 -0.01 1.74
C PRO A 37 21.94 -0.89 1.47
N LYS A 38 21.85 -1.73 0.44
CA LYS A 38 22.95 -2.60 -0.01
C LYS A 38 23.50 -2.07 -1.32
N MET A 39 24.81 -2.17 -1.52
CA MET A 39 25.43 -1.86 -2.82
C MET A 39 25.00 -2.92 -3.85
N GLY A 40 24.62 -2.49 -5.04
CA GLY A 40 24.27 -3.40 -6.14
C GLY A 40 23.90 -2.66 -7.42
N ILE A 41 23.47 -3.40 -8.43
CA ILE A 41 23.03 -2.88 -9.73
C ILE A 41 21.53 -2.55 -9.70
N CYS A 42 21.16 -1.31 -10.03
CA CYS A 42 19.76 -0.88 -10.07
C CYS A 42 18.99 -1.52 -11.24
N ASP A 43 17.82 -2.08 -10.99
CA ASP A 43 17.01 -2.76 -12.02
C ASP A 43 16.53 -1.83 -13.15
N LYS A 44 16.43 -0.52 -12.88
CA LYS A 44 15.98 0.48 -13.89
C LYS A 44 17.13 1.08 -14.70
N CYS A 45 18.13 1.63 -14.02
CA CYS A 45 19.21 2.36 -14.67
C CYS A 45 20.46 1.51 -14.94
N LYS A 46 20.51 0.27 -14.42
CA LYS A 46 21.62 -0.69 -14.57
C LYS A 46 22.99 -0.15 -14.12
N LYS A 47 23.00 0.89 -13.28
CA LYS A 47 24.20 1.44 -12.66
C LYS A 47 24.38 0.84 -11.27
N GLU A 48 25.63 0.73 -10.86
CA GLU A 48 26.00 0.34 -9.49
C GLU A 48 25.75 1.52 -8.55
N ALA A 49 24.91 1.31 -7.53
CA ALA A 49 24.52 2.33 -6.58
C ALA A 49 24.09 1.70 -5.24
N LEU A 50 23.82 2.55 -4.25
CA LEU A 50 23.10 2.16 -3.04
C LEU A 50 21.66 1.84 -3.41
N LEU A 51 21.25 0.59 -3.22
CA LEU A 51 19.92 0.11 -3.57
C LEU A 51 19.06 -0.09 -2.33
N ARG A 52 17.78 0.24 -2.52
CA ARG A 52 16.71 -0.07 -1.58
C ARG A 52 15.68 -0.96 -2.26
N SER A 53 15.11 -1.89 -1.49
CA SER A 53 14.09 -2.81 -1.99
C SER A 53 12.71 -2.14 -1.98
N TYR A 54 12.06 -2.07 -3.14
CA TYR A 54 10.71 -1.56 -3.29
C TYR A 54 9.78 -2.66 -3.78
N ARG A 55 8.54 -2.69 -3.27
CA ARG A 55 7.51 -3.63 -3.69
C ARG A 55 6.57 -2.97 -4.69
N PHE A 56 6.44 -3.57 -5.86
CA PHE A 56 5.52 -3.16 -6.90
C PHE A 56 4.39 -4.18 -6.99
N ARG A 57 3.16 -3.69 -7.15
CA ARG A 57 2.03 -4.53 -7.55
C ARG A 57 2.06 -4.63 -9.07
N GLU A 58 2.18 -5.85 -9.57
CA GLU A 58 2.11 -6.12 -11.00
C GLU A 58 0.84 -6.91 -11.29
N THR A 59 0.11 -6.46 -12.31
CA THR A 59 -1.06 -7.13 -12.85
C THR A 59 -0.73 -7.55 -14.25
N SER A 60 -0.61 -8.86 -14.49
CA SER A 60 -0.36 -9.38 -15.83
C SER A 60 -1.56 -10.17 -16.31
N VAL A 61 -2.03 -9.85 -17.51
CA VAL A 61 -3.14 -10.54 -18.16
C VAL A 61 -2.54 -11.36 -19.28
N SER A 62 -2.58 -12.68 -19.15
CA SER A 62 -2.14 -13.60 -20.20
C SER A 62 -3.13 -14.76 -20.28
N ASN A 63 -3.39 -15.23 -21.51
CA ASN A 63 -4.29 -16.36 -21.80
C ASN A 63 -5.68 -16.26 -21.13
N GLY A 64 -6.26 -15.06 -21.08
CA GLY A 64 -7.60 -14.83 -20.52
C GLY A 64 -7.69 -14.84 -18.98
N ALA A 65 -6.56 -14.99 -18.28
CA ALA A 65 -6.49 -14.91 -16.82
C ALA A 65 -5.73 -13.65 -16.38
N ALA A 66 -6.26 -12.97 -15.36
CA ALA A 66 -5.58 -11.88 -14.68
C ALA A 66 -4.81 -12.43 -13.48
N SER A 67 -3.49 -12.25 -13.46
CA SER A 67 -2.63 -12.57 -12.33
C SER A 67 -2.24 -11.30 -11.59
N PHE A 68 -2.35 -11.35 -10.27
CA PHE A 68 -1.98 -10.25 -9.37
C PHE A 68 -0.78 -10.70 -8.54
N GLY A 69 0.36 -10.07 -8.76
CA GLY A 69 1.61 -10.39 -8.08
C GLY A 69 2.22 -9.17 -7.40
N THR A 70 3.08 -9.42 -6.41
CA THR A 70 3.98 -8.39 -5.87
C THR A 70 5.40 -8.73 -6.27
N VAL A 71 6.06 -7.84 -7.00
CA VAL A 71 7.46 -7.99 -7.42
C VAL A 71 8.32 -7.02 -6.62
N THR A 72 9.38 -7.53 -6.02
CA THR A 72 10.41 -6.72 -5.35
C THR A 72 11.47 -6.29 -6.36
N LYS A 73 11.67 -4.99 -6.52
CA LYS A 73 12.73 -4.42 -7.37
C LYS A 73 13.74 -3.66 -6.51
N HIS A 74 15.01 -3.73 -6.87
CA HIS A 74 16.09 -3.01 -6.21
C HIS A 74 16.42 -1.75 -7.00
N LEU A 75 16.15 -0.59 -6.40
CA LEU A 75 16.27 0.70 -7.07
C LEU A 75 17.20 1.63 -6.31
N CYS A 76 17.95 2.44 -7.05
CA CYS A 76 18.69 3.57 -6.51
C CYS A 76 17.75 4.70 -6.08
N GLU A 77 18.27 5.64 -5.30
CA GLU A 77 17.50 6.78 -4.75
C GLU A 77 16.83 7.63 -5.85
N ASP A 78 17.51 7.85 -6.97
CA ASP A 78 16.95 8.60 -8.11
C ASP A 78 15.81 7.85 -8.81
N CYS A 79 15.88 6.52 -8.83
CA CYS A 79 14.92 5.65 -9.49
C CYS A 79 13.76 5.24 -8.57
N ALA A 80 13.84 5.61 -7.29
CA ALA A 80 12.86 5.28 -6.28
C ALA A 80 11.46 5.80 -6.68
N PRO A 81 10.40 5.04 -6.42
CA PRO A 81 9.05 5.52 -6.67
C PRO A 81 8.74 6.71 -5.75
N LYS A 82 8.52 7.89 -6.35
CA LYS A 82 8.08 9.09 -5.63
C LYS A 82 6.78 8.82 -4.88
N SER A 83 6.73 9.25 -3.62
CA SER A 83 5.52 9.15 -2.80
C SER A 83 4.39 9.99 -3.39
N ARG A 84 3.12 9.67 -3.05
CA ARG A 84 1.97 10.48 -3.51
C ARG A 84 2.13 11.95 -3.15
N ALA A 85 2.56 12.25 -1.93
CA ALA A 85 2.83 13.61 -1.47
C ALA A 85 3.88 14.35 -2.32
N GLN A 86 4.94 13.66 -2.79
CA GLN A 86 5.93 14.26 -3.69
C GLN A 86 5.38 14.51 -5.10
N LYS A 87 4.49 13.64 -5.59
CA LYS A 87 3.82 13.86 -6.88
C LYS A 87 2.85 15.03 -6.83
N ASP A 88 2.14 15.19 -5.72
CA ASP A 88 1.20 16.30 -5.51
C ASP A 88 1.96 17.64 -5.36
N ALA A 89 3.18 17.62 -4.82
CA ALA A 89 4.05 18.80 -4.74
C ALA A 89 4.63 19.23 -6.10
N GLU A 90 4.76 18.31 -7.06
CA GLU A 90 5.21 18.60 -8.43
C GLU A 90 4.10 19.11 -9.35
N VAL A 91 2.88 19.32 -8.84
CA VAL A 91 1.79 19.88 -9.65
C VAL A 91 2.17 21.32 -10.05
N PRO A 92 2.26 21.62 -11.36
CA PRO A 92 2.58 22.96 -11.81
C PRO A 92 1.52 23.92 -11.30
N LYS A 93 1.95 24.96 -10.56
CA LYS A 93 1.06 26.00 -10.04
C LYS A 93 0.37 26.67 -11.22
N LEU A 94 -0.95 26.48 -11.34
CA LEU A 94 -1.76 27.09 -12.39
C LEU A 94 -1.63 28.62 -12.32
N ASN A 95 -1.45 29.25 -13.48
CA ASN A 95 -1.39 30.70 -13.56
C ASN A 95 -2.78 31.30 -13.31
N ASN A 96 -2.87 32.49 -12.73
CA ASN A 96 -4.13 33.18 -12.38
C ASN A 96 -5.12 33.28 -13.56
N LYS A 97 -4.62 33.39 -14.80
CA LYS A 97 -5.43 33.37 -16.02
C LYS A 97 -6.11 32.02 -16.26
N GLN A 98 -5.40 30.92 -16.04
CA GLN A 98 -5.93 29.55 -16.20
C GLN A 98 -6.99 29.27 -15.14
N ILE A 99 -6.77 29.71 -13.89
CA ILE A 99 -7.74 29.58 -12.80
C ILE A 99 -9.04 30.31 -13.14
N ARG A 100 -8.96 31.56 -13.63
CA ARG A 100 -10.16 32.33 -14.01
C ARG A 100 -10.95 31.69 -15.14
N ASN A 101 -10.27 31.13 -16.14
CA ASN A 101 -10.93 30.43 -17.24
C ASN A 101 -11.62 29.14 -16.77
N LEU A 102 -10.98 28.37 -15.88
CA LEU A 102 -11.54 27.16 -15.28
C LEU A 102 -12.82 27.47 -14.48
N MET A 103 -12.79 28.52 -13.65
CA MET A 103 -13.96 28.95 -12.88
C MET A 103 -15.10 29.43 -13.78
N ARG A 104 -14.76 30.09 -14.90
CA ARG A 104 -15.76 30.53 -15.89
C ARG A 104 -16.39 29.37 -16.65
N SER A 105 -15.63 28.32 -17.00
CA SER A 105 -16.17 27.11 -17.62
C SER A 105 -17.02 26.29 -16.65
N ALA A 106 -16.58 26.16 -15.39
CA ALA A 106 -17.36 25.48 -14.35
C ALA A 106 -18.71 26.18 -14.11
N LYS A 107 -18.72 27.52 -14.08
CA LYS A 107 -19.95 28.31 -13.95
C LYS A 107 -20.90 28.15 -15.15
N LYS A 108 -20.38 27.91 -16.36
CA LYS A 108 -21.20 27.66 -17.56
C LYS A 108 -21.84 26.27 -17.59
N GLY A 109 -21.22 25.26 -16.98
CA GLY A 109 -21.80 23.91 -16.91
C GLY A 109 -22.84 23.71 -15.80
N LEU A 110 -23.05 24.72 -14.96
CA LEU A 110 -24.07 24.74 -13.90
C LEU A 110 -25.37 25.45 -14.30
N LEU A 111 -25.41 26.05 -15.50
CA LEU A 111 -26.60 26.61 -16.15
C LEU A 111 -27.11 25.62 -17.19
#